data_AF-A0A845Y3M9-F1
#
_entry.id   AF-A0A845Y3M9-F1
#
_cell.length_a   1.000
_cell.length_b   1.000
_cell.length_c   1.000
_cell.angle_alpha   90.00
_cell.angle_beta   90.00
_cell.angle_gamma   90.00
#
_symmetry.space_group_name_H-M   'P 1'
#
loop_
_entity.id
_entity.type
_entity.pdbx_description
1 polymer ?
#
loop_
_entity_poly.entity_id
_entity_poly.type
_entity_poly.pdbx_seq_one_letter_code
_entity_poly.pdbx_strand_id
1 'polypeptide(L)'
;MNLSELLEARLEEQGITKFALAKKIAEVEGPNKNPRSYTSRIAKLMADPKGRIFSNLEQVVKLLGGEIIIRWNNHTDHTIS
;
A
#
# COMPACT_ATOMS: atom_id res chain seq x y z
N MET A 1 -0.46 -13.83 -10.59
CA MET A 1 -0.65 -13.11 -9.32
C MET A 1 -0.63 -11.62 -9.60
N ASN A 2 -1.77 -10.96 -9.45
CA ASN A 2 -1.90 -9.51 -9.58
C ASN A 2 -1.57 -8.80 -8.24
N LEU A 3 -1.51 -7.47 -8.25
CA LEU A 3 -1.13 -6.69 -7.06
C LEU A 3 -2.13 -6.86 -5.90
N SER A 4 -3.43 -6.97 -6.20
CA SER A 4 -4.46 -7.22 -5.18
C SER A 4 -4.24 -8.56 -4.49
N GLU A 5 -4.07 -9.62 -5.27
CA GLU A 5 -3.77 -10.97 -4.77
C GLU A 5 -2.49 -11.00 -3.93
N LEU A 6 -1.48 -10.21 -4.31
CA LEU A 6 -0.23 -10.10 -3.55
C LEU A 6 -0.40 -9.40 -2.20
N LEU A 7 -1.18 -8.34 -2.15
CA LEU A 7 -1.48 -7.67 -0.88
C LEU A 7 -2.35 -8.54 0.03
N GLU A 8 -3.29 -9.32 -0.52
CA GLU A 8 -4.11 -10.24 0.26
C GLU A 8 -3.30 -11.43 0.79
N ALA A 9 -2.50 -12.07 -0.05
CA ALA A 9 -1.59 -13.15 0.39
C ALA A 9 -0.65 -12.65 1.50
N ARG A 10 -0.17 -11.41 1.41
CA ARG A 10 0.71 -10.83 2.43
C ARG A 10 0.00 -10.58 3.77
N LEU A 11 -1.28 -10.22 3.74
CA LEU A 11 -2.09 -10.11 4.96
C LEU A 11 -2.27 -11.48 5.64
N GLU A 12 -2.53 -12.51 4.84
CA GLU A 12 -2.70 -13.89 5.31
C GLU A 12 -1.40 -14.44 5.92
N GLU A 13 -0.26 -14.26 5.25
CA GLU A 13 1.07 -14.64 5.76
C GLU A 13 1.39 -14.00 7.12
N GLN A 14 0.96 -12.76 7.34
CA GLN A 14 1.17 -12.04 8.59
C GLN A 14 0.08 -12.30 9.65
N GLY A 15 -0.97 -13.04 9.32
CA GLY A 15 -2.10 -13.29 10.21
C GLY A 15 -2.84 -12.02 10.64
N ILE A 16 -2.84 -10.97 9.80
CA ILE A 16 -3.50 -9.70 10.11
C ILE A 16 -4.72 -9.45 9.23
N THR A 17 -5.76 -8.88 9.82
CA THR A 17 -6.98 -8.51 9.09
C THR A 17 -6.82 -7.13 8.44
N LYS A 18 -7.65 -6.85 7.41
CA LYS A 18 -7.76 -5.50 6.82
C LYS A 18 -8.09 -4.43 7.88
N PHE A 19 -8.82 -4.79 8.93
CA PHE A 19 -9.11 -3.91 10.06
C PHE A 19 -7.87 -3.65 10.93
N ALA A 20 -7.08 -4.69 11.22
CA ALA A 20 -5.82 -4.53 11.95
C ALA A 20 -4.83 -3.64 11.19
N LEU A 21 -4.76 -3.77 9.86
CA LEU A 21 -4.00 -2.85 9.01
C LEU A 21 -4.54 -1.42 9.09
N ALA A 22 -5.87 -1.23 9.09
CA ALA A 22 -6.49 0.09 9.24
C ALA A 22 -6.12 0.76 10.57
N LYS A 23 -6.09 -0.02 11.65
CA LYS A 23 -5.67 0.44 12.98
C LYS A 23 -4.21 0.87 12.98
N LYS A 24 -3.31 0.07 12.40
CA LYS A 24 -1.89 0.43 12.26
C LYS A 24 -1.68 1.73 11.46
N ILE A 25 -2.42 1.94 10.37
CA ILE A 25 -2.35 3.19 9.61
C ILE A 25 -2.80 4.38 10.47
N ALA A 26 -3.92 4.24 11.17
CA ALA A 26 -4.43 5.30 12.04
C ALA A 26 -3.43 5.66 13.15
N GLU A 27 -2.76 4.66 13.75
CA GLU A 27 -1.72 4.86 14.77
C GLU A 27 -0.51 5.64 14.21
N VAL A 28 -0.07 5.35 12.99
CA VAL A 28 1.03 6.06 12.32
C VAL A 28 0.65 7.49 11.94
N GLU A 29 -0.60 7.71 11.50
CA GLU A 29 -1.09 9.03 11.08
C GLU A 29 -1.45 9.95 12.26
N GLY A 30 -1.59 9.40 13.46
CA GLY A 30 -1.68 10.15 14.70
C GLY A 30 -2.85 9.74 15.61
N PRO A 31 -2.78 10.08 16.90
CA PRO A 31 -3.68 9.56 17.95
C PRO A 31 -5.16 9.95 17.79
N ASN A 32 -5.48 10.98 17.01
CA ASN A 32 -6.85 11.44 16.78
C ASN A 32 -7.49 10.86 15.51
N LYS A 33 -6.82 9.92 14.84
CA LYS A 33 -7.28 9.34 13.59
C LYS A 33 -8.18 8.12 13.87
N ASN A 34 -9.40 8.15 13.34
CA ASN A 34 -10.36 7.05 13.53
C ASN A 34 -10.05 5.87 12.59
N PRO A 35 -9.74 4.66 13.09
CA PRO A 35 -9.47 3.49 12.25
C PRO A 35 -10.59 3.17 11.24
N ARG A 36 -11.84 3.51 11.54
CA ARG A 36 -12.99 3.30 10.64
C ARG A 36 -12.91 4.12 9.35
N SER A 37 -12.22 5.27 9.34
CA SER A 37 -12.04 6.02 8.08
C SER A 37 -11.07 5.30 7.15
N TYR A 38 -10.13 4.53 7.69
CA TYR A 38 -9.11 3.80 6.93
C TYR A 38 -9.57 2.43 6.45
N THR A 39 -10.52 1.78 7.11
CA THR A 39 -11.06 0.47 6.67
C THR A 39 -11.68 0.57 5.26
N SER A 40 -12.48 1.61 5.02
CA SER A 40 -13.09 1.85 3.70
C SER A 40 -12.03 2.12 2.62
N ARG A 41 -10.98 2.86 2.98
CA ARG A 41 -9.84 3.18 2.11
C ARG A 41 -9.03 1.93 1.78
N ILE A 42 -8.76 1.06 2.76
CA ILE A 42 -8.04 -0.20 2.55
C ILE A 42 -8.86 -1.16 1.69
N ALA A 43 -10.15 -1.33 1.97
CA ALA A 43 -11.01 -2.19 1.15
C ALA A 43 -11.00 -1.75 -0.33
N LYS A 44 -11.13 -0.44 -0.55
CA LYS A 44 -11.05 0.19 -1.86
C LYS A 44 -9.69 0.08 -2.53
N LEU A 45 -8.61 -0.01 -1.76
CA LEU A 45 -7.25 -0.17 -2.25
C LEU A 45 -6.94 -1.63 -2.60
N MET A 46 -7.40 -2.57 -1.79
CA MET A 46 -7.26 -4.00 -2.06
C MET A 46 -8.04 -4.39 -3.33
N ALA A 47 -9.23 -3.81 -3.54
CA ALA A 47 -10.05 -4.05 -4.72
C ALA A 47 -9.46 -3.44 -6.01
N ASP A 48 -8.82 -2.27 -5.92
CA ASP A 48 -8.20 -1.59 -7.06
C ASP A 48 -6.95 -0.83 -6.59
N PRO A 49 -5.78 -1.49 -6.52
CA PRO A 49 -4.56 -0.85 -6.04
C PRO A 49 -3.92 0.07 -7.09
N LYS A 50 -4.28 -0.08 -8.39
CA LYS A 50 -3.73 0.73 -9.48
C LYS A 50 -4.44 2.08 -9.62
N GLY A 51 -5.74 2.14 -9.35
CA GLY A 51 -6.55 3.37 -9.45
C GLY A 51 -6.51 4.28 -8.22
N ARG A 52 -5.68 3.98 -7.21
CA ARG A 52 -5.62 4.75 -5.95
C ARG A 52 -4.41 5.66 -5.89
N ILE A 53 -4.54 6.70 -5.05
CA ILE A 53 -3.46 7.64 -4.76
C ILE A 53 -2.23 6.84 -4.28
N PHE A 54 -1.09 7.07 -4.94
CA PHE A 54 0.16 6.34 -4.73
C PHE A 54 0.60 6.32 -3.26
N SER A 55 0.43 7.44 -2.54
CA SER A 55 0.75 7.53 -1.10
C SER A 55 -0.03 6.52 -0.25
N ASN A 56 -1.25 6.17 -0.64
CA ASN A 56 -2.06 5.18 0.07
C ASN A 56 -1.51 3.77 -0.11
N LEU A 57 -1.07 3.45 -1.32
CA LEU A 57 -0.47 2.16 -1.65
C LEU A 57 0.90 2.03 -0.99
N GLU A 58 1.71 3.07 -1.03
CA GLU A 58 3.02 3.12 -0.38
C GLU A 58 2.93 2.86 1.12
N GLN A 59 2.02 3.54 1.83
CA GLN A 59 1.79 3.31 3.26
C GLN A 59 1.42 1.85 3.57
N VAL A 60 0.52 1.27 2.77
CA VAL A 60 0.10 -0.12 2.95
C VAL A 60 1.27 -1.08 2.72
N VAL A 61 2.00 -0.91 1.62
CA VAL A 61 3.16 -1.75 1.27
C VAL A 61 4.23 -1.68 2.37
N LYS A 62 4.55 -0.48 2.87
CA LYS A 62 5.51 -0.30 3.98
C LYS A 62 5.06 -0.99 5.27
N LEU A 63 3.79 -0.88 5.65
CA LEU A 63 3.26 -1.53 6.85
C LEU A 63 3.21 -3.06 6.75
N LEU A 64 3.15 -3.58 5.52
CA LEU A 64 3.27 -5.00 5.23
C LEU A 64 4.74 -5.46 5.10
N GLY A 65 5.70 -4.57 5.37
CA GLY A 65 7.13 -4.85 5.33
C GLY A 65 7.70 -4.95 3.93
N GLY A 66 7.03 -4.38 2.94
CA GLY A 66 7.51 -4.28 1.56
C GLY A 66 8.01 -2.88 1.22
N GLU A 67 8.51 -2.74 0.00
CA GLU A 67 8.95 -1.48 -0.59
C GLU A 67 8.44 -1.33 -2.02
N ILE A 68 8.22 -0.09 -2.46
CA ILE A 68 7.87 0.21 -3.85
C ILE A 68 9.14 0.65 -4.58
N ILE A 69 9.53 -0.12 -5.60
CA ILE A 69 10.67 0.20 -6.47
C ILE A 69 10.14 0.79 -7.78
N ILE A 70 10.51 2.03 -8.07
CA ILE A 70 10.23 2.66 -9.38
C ILE A 70 11.42 2.36 -10.29
N ARG A 71 11.17 1.67 -11.40
CA ARG A 71 12.16 1.41 -12.45
C ARG A 71 11.81 2.19 -13.69
N TRP A 72 12.74 3.02 -14.13
CA TRP A 72 12.64 3.72 -15.41
C TRP A 72 13.19 2.80 -16.50
N ASN A 73 12.35 2.42 -17.44
CA ASN A 73 12.82 1.79 -18.68
C ASN A 73 13.20 2.95 -19.60
N ASN A 74 14.50 3.28 -19.66
CA ASN A 74 15.04 4.43 -20.37
C ASN A 74 14.29 4.77 -21.69
N HIS A 75 13.60 5.91 -21.69
CA HIS A 75 13.31 6.67 -22.90
C HIS A 75 14.08 8.00 -22.83
N THR A 76 15.42 7.90 -22.89
CA THR A 76 16.37 8.82 -23.55
C THR A 76 17.78 8.41 -23.18
N ASP A 77 18.56 7.98 -24.18
CA ASP A 77 20.01 7.93 -24.13
C ASP A 77 20.51 9.38 -24.21
N HIS A 78 21.00 9.91 -23.09
CA HIS A 78 21.77 11.15 -23.08
C HIS A 78 23.13 10.82 -22.48
N THR A 79 24.07 10.48 -23.35
CA THR A 79 25.50 10.54 -23.05
C THR A 79 25.84 12.02 -22.86
N ILE A 80 26.11 12.42 -21.61
CA ILE A 80 26.77 13.69 -21.34
C ILE A 80 28.24 13.47 -21.73
N SER A 81 28.66 14.13 -22.81
CA SER A 81 30.05 14.20 -23.28
C SER A 81 30.85 15.23 -22.48
#